data_AF-A0A6V7WUN8-F1
#
_entry.id   AF-A0A6V7WUN8-F1
#
_cell.length_a   1.000
_cell.length_b   1.000
_cell.length_c   1.000
_cell.angle_alpha   90.00
_cell.angle_beta   90.00
_cell.angle_gamma   90.00
#
_symmetry.space_group_name_H-M   'P 1'
#
loop_
_entity.id
_entity.type
_entity.pdbx_description
1 polymer ?
#
loop_
_entity_poly.entity_id
_entity_poly.type
_entity_poly.pdbx_seq_one_letter_code
_entity_poly.pdbx_strand_id
1 'polypeptide(L)'
;MGVEPDQLGCIISSQNLDSDVWIPVREITPNTIDSILNQFLKVAQSKKQDNGMLWGAPFLVSVSTIQKSDSPRKVHGRGRNSSSKQLKINDKSLIKIRNNDNYCLFYSLVATFIYATCLWPKWKFYNYMHSRLGMTNRFKNDTMELMESVGAPLNNDSYDAEEWIPSVVEYWNLLNKGWFKVFIFGDLGEKPIYKYGPDNFDTPIILFYNKEHFDGVRRASDLFGELYCLSCESVYNRKSNHSIACKARCPNCSRVGPGFPCKDLDDFFKHCSGCGKDFKNENCYTHHITSNFCSSSKKCEKCEIIWDVKDNNRNGREGHVCSERYCTTCGSYHDPKRGCYIKPLVIKPPKTYRIVAFDFETMQYRDGEKGKMHDVNFIGVKVNCPGCITNGPNDDCSVCGEDRTITFSTRPFQNTPVDIQNVTENPLEEFVTWIIDSTVTDTVAFSHFGVDLIWYWFLRNCFLEG
;
A
#
# COMPACT_ATOMS: atom_id res chain seq x y z
N MET A 1 18.40 -24.26 -2.81
CA MET A 1 17.61 -24.12 -4.05
C MET A 1 16.73 -22.89 -3.88
N GLY A 2 17.02 -21.83 -4.63
CA GLY A 2 16.22 -20.61 -4.63
C GLY A 2 14.88 -20.88 -5.30
N VAL A 3 13.83 -20.38 -4.69
CA VAL A 3 12.45 -20.61 -5.09
C VAL A 3 12.05 -19.44 -6.00
N GLU A 4 11.80 -19.71 -7.30
CA GLU A 4 11.41 -18.68 -8.28
C GLU A 4 9.93 -18.26 -8.08
N PRO A 5 9.63 -16.95 -7.97
CA PRO A 5 8.26 -16.46 -7.82
C PRO A 5 7.49 -16.45 -9.15
N ASP A 6 6.19 -16.73 -9.11
CA ASP A 6 5.32 -16.82 -10.30
C ASP A 6 4.46 -15.56 -10.52
N GLN A 7 4.34 -14.69 -9.50
CA GLN A 7 3.58 -13.45 -9.57
C GLN A 7 4.30 -12.29 -8.87
N LEU A 8 4.09 -11.06 -9.35
CA LEU A 8 4.71 -9.85 -8.83
C LEU A 8 3.71 -8.69 -8.82
N GLY A 9 3.68 -7.94 -7.72
CA GLY A 9 3.02 -6.64 -7.58
C GLY A 9 3.94 -5.64 -6.90
N CYS A 10 3.66 -4.34 -7.03
CA CYS A 10 4.47 -3.34 -6.33
C CYS A 10 3.69 -2.08 -5.93
N ILE A 11 4.14 -1.45 -4.85
CA ILE A 11 3.64 -0.16 -4.37
C ILE A 11 4.77 0.84 -4.47
N ILE A 12 4.51 1.98 -5.10
CA ILE A 12 5.45 3.08 -5.20
C ILE A 12 4.93 4.24 -4.34
N SER A 13 5.69 4.59 -3.32
CA SER A 13 5.38 5.67 -2.38
C SER A 13 6.43 6.76 -2.48
N SER A 14 6.00 8.02 -2.57
CA SER A 14 6.91 9.18 -2.54
C SER A 14 6.20 10.36 -1.92
N GLN A 15 6.96 11.23 -1.26
CA GLN A 15 6.44 12.50 -0.74
C GLN A 15 6.00 13.45 -1.85
N ASN A 16 6.45 13.21 -3.10
CA ASN A 16 6.09 14.00 -4.27
C ASN A 16 4.83 13.48 -4.99
N LEU A 17 4.24 12.38 -4.50
CA LEU A 17 3.00 11.81 -5.02
C LEU A 17 1.84 12.16 -4.09
N ASP A 18 0.70 12.55 -4.67
CA ASP A 18 -0.52 12.85 -3.90
C ASP A 18 -1.17 11.58 -3.31
N SER A 19 -0.82 10.41 -3.87
CA SER A 19 -1.21 9.08 -3.42
C SER A 19 -0.19 8.04 -3.89
N ASP A 20 -0.05 6.94 -3.15
CA ASP A 20 0.77 5.80 -3.55
C ASP A 20 0.29 5.23 -4.90
N VAL A 21 1.23 4.84 -5.75
CA VAL A 21 0.93 4.18 -7.02
C VAL A 21 0.95 2.68 -6.78
N TRP A 22 -0.22 2.05 -6.95
CA TRP A 22 -0.38 0.62 -6.76
C TRP A 22 -0.35 -0.12 -8.10
N ILE A 23 0.55 -1.09 -8.19
CA ILE A 23 0.58 -2.06 -9.28
C ILE A 23 0.11 -3.39 -8.69
N PRO A 24 -1.07 -3.90 -9.12
CA PRO A 24 -1.62 -5.13 -8.60
C PRO A 24 -0.67 -6.30 -8.85
N VAL A 25 -0.77 -7.32 -8.00
CA VAL A 25 -0.03 -8.57 -8.20
C VAL A 25 -0.53 -9.23 -9.49
N ARG A 26 0.40 -9.58 -10.38
CA ARG A 26 0.12 -10.21 -11.68
C ARG A 26 1.10 -11.34 -11.91
N GLU A 27 0.72 -12.31 -12.75
CA GLU A 27 1.65 -13.34 -13.21
C GLU A 27 2.89 -12.70 -13.84
N ILE A 28 4.06 -13.23 -13.51
CA ILE A 28 5.33 -12.80 -14.11
C ILE A 28 5.34 -13.36 -15.52
N THR A 29 5.03 -12.48 -16.47
CA THR A 29 5.15 -12.71 -17.91
C THR A 29 6.39 -11.96 -18.40
N PRO A 30 6.94 -12.30 -19.57
CA PRO A 30 8.06 -11.55 -20.16
C PRO A 30 7.81 -10.04 -20.29
N ASN A 31 6.54 -9.61 -20.35
CA ASN A 31 6.12 -8.21 -20.48
C ASN A 31 5.79 -7.53 -19.14
N THR A 32 5.94 -8.22 -18.00
CA THR A 32 5.57 -7.69 -16.68
C THR A 32 6.48 -6.53 -16.28
N ILE A 33 7.77 -6.60 -16.61
CA ILE A 33 8.74 -5.52 -16.37
C ILE A 33 8.38 -4.28 -17.21
N ASP A 34 8.12 -4.45 -18.50
CA ASP A 34 7.69 -3.35 -19.37
C ASP A 34 6.37 -2.73 -18.92
N SER A 35 5.45 -3.54 -18.39
CA SER A 35 4.18 -3.04 -17.85
C SER A 35 4.37 -2.18 -16.60
N ILE A 36 5.30 -2.56 -15.72
CA ILE A 36 5.67 -1.79 -14.52
C ILE A 36 6.38 -0.49 -14.92
N LEU A 37 7.37 -0.58 -15.81
CA LEU A 37 8.10 0.57 -16.33
C LEU A 37 7.19 1.56 -17.07
N ASN A 38 6.22 1.08 -17.84
CA ASN A 38 5.22 1.92 -18.49
C ASN A 38 4.33 2.67 -17.49
N GLN A 39 4.09 2.11 -16.29
CA GLN A 39 3.37 2.84 -15.24
C GLN A 39 4.25 3.92 -14.59
N PHE A 40 5.55 3.66 -14.37
CA PHE A 40 6.50 4.71 -13.98
C PHE A 40 6.53 5.87 -14.98
N LEU A 41 6.52 5.55 -16.28
CA LEU A 41 6.48 6.55 -17.35
C LEU A 41 5.14 7.31 -17.40
N LYS A 42 4.00 6.64 -17.18
CA LYS A 42 2.68 7.29 -17.11
C LYS A 42 2.55 8.25 -15.92
N VAL A 43 3.14 7.93 -14.77
CA VAL A 43 3.19 8.83 -13.60
C VAL A 43 4.04 10.06 -13.90
N ALA A 44 5.13 9.90 -14.67
CA ALA A 44 5.93 11.03 -15.14
C ALA A 44 5.22 11.86 -16.23
N GLN A 45 4.40 11.25 -17.08
CA GLN A 45 3.70 11.90 -18.19
C GLN A 45 2.37 12.58 -17.79
N SER A 46 1.69 12.11 -16.74
CA SER A 46 0.38 12.64 -16.33
C SER A 46 0.45 13.99 -15.61
N LYS A 47 1.64 14.41 -15.14
CA LYS A 47 1.86 15.70 -14.49
C LYS A 47 2.58 16.71 -15.40
N LYS A 48 1.83 17.34 -16.32
CA LYS A 48 2.22 18.62 -16.95
C LYS A 48 2.03 19.83 -15.99
N GLN A 49 2.42 19.70 -14.73
CA GLN A 49 2.44 20.82 -13.78
C GLN A 49 3.71 20.79 -12.92
N ASP A 50 4.72 21.51 -13.43
CA ASP A 50 5.68 22.39 -12.76
C ASP A 50 6.42 22.04 -11.46
N ASN A 51 6.30 20.87 -10.81
CA ASN A 51 7.29 20.45 -9.79
C ASN A 51 7.17 18.99 -9.26
N GLY A 52 6.30 18.14 -9.82
CA GLY A 52 6.01 16.81 -9.27
C GLY A 52 6.60 15.66 -10.09
N MET A 53 7.92 15.52 -10.16
CA MET A 53 8.56 14.31 -10.69
C MET A 53 8.90 13.33 -9.56
N LEU A 54 8.90 12.03 -9.86
CA LEU A 54 9.50 10.97 -9.03
C LEU A 54 11.01 11.21 -8.82
N TRP A 55 11.64 11.92 -9.76
CA TRP A 55 13.03 12.30 -9.75
C TRP A 55 13.28 13.53 -8.88
N GLY A 56 14.20 13.44 -7.92
CA GLY A 56 14.60 14.55 -7.05
C GLY A 56 14.30 14.36 -5.55
N ALA A 57 13.56 13.33 -5.17
CA ALA A 57 13.37 12.93 -3.77
C ALA A 57 13.37 11.39 -3.63
N PRO A 58 13.74 10.83 -2.45
CA PRO A 58 13.68 9.39 -2.23
C PRO A 58 12.23 8.88 -2.39
N PHE A 59 12.07 7.80 -3.12
CA PHE A 59 10.82 7.06 -3.21
C PHE A 59 11.04 5.62 -2.73
N LEU A 60 9.99 5.02 -2.17
CA LEU A 60 9.98 3.65 -1.70
C LEU A 60 9.24 2.79 -2.72
N VAL A 61 9.89 1.74 -3.19
CA VAL A 61 9.24 0.68 -3.96
C VAL A 61 9.14 -0.55 -3.07
N SER A 62 7.91 -0.94 -2.74
CA SER A 62 7.63 -2.19 -2.02
C SER A 62 7.18 -3.23 -3.04
N VAL A 63 8.01 -4.26 -3.27
CA VAL A 63 7.71 -5.35 -4.20
C VAL A 63 7.18 -6.55 -3.43
N SER A 64 6.10 -7.14 -3.92
CA SER A 64 5.47 -8.35 -3.41
C SER A 64 5.57 -9.44 -4.47
N THR A 65 6.17 -10.58 -4.14
CA THR A 65 6.29 -11.74 -5.01
C THR A 65 5.53 -12.94 -4.43
N ILE A 66 4.82 -13.70 -5.27
CA ILE A 66 4.01 -14.87 -4.87
C ILE A 66 4.40 -16.07 -5.74
N GLN A 67 4.46 -17.28 -5.17
CA GLN A 67 4.69 -18.53 -5.90
C GLN A 67 3.45 -19.45 -5.79
N LYS A 68 3.11 -20.14 -6.88
CA LYS A 68 1.92 -20.98 -7.07
C LYS A 68 2.18 -22.47 -6.80
N SER A 69 3.44 -22.92 -6.73
CA SER A 69 3.81 -24.35 -6.69
C SER A 69 3.78 -25.05 -5.32
N ASP A 70 3.37 -24.37 -4.24
CA ASP A 70 2.93 -25.02 -3.00
C ASP A 70 1.50 -24.56 -2.68
N SER A 71 0.49 -25.21 -3.25
CA SER A 71 -0.91 -25.06 -2.82
C SER A 71 -1.28 -26.22 -1.88
N PRO A 72 -2.02 -26.02 -0.76
CA PRO A 72 -2.99 -24.96 -0.52
C PRO A 72 -2.86 -24.24 0.85
N ARG A 73 -3.49 -23.06 0.96
CA ARG A 73 -3.79 -22.28 2.17
C ARG A 73 -2.64 -21.49 2.80
N LYS A 74 -2.72 -20.15 2.69
CA LYS A 74 -2.79 -19.20 3.83
C LYS A 74 -2.67 -17.78 3.30
N VAL A 75 -3.67 -16.95 3.58
CA VAL A 75 -3.50 -15.49 3.57
C VAL A 75 -2.45 -15.14 4.64
N HIS A 76 -1.25 -14.76 4.23
CA HIS A 76 -0.26 -14.11 5.10
C HIS A 76 0.00 -12.72 4.54
N GLY A 77 -0.82 -11.76 4.99
CA GLY A 77 -0.52 -10.34 4.78
C GLY A 77 0.78 -9.98 5.52
N ARG A 78 1.83 -9.62 4.79
CA ARG A 78 3.05 -9.03 5.36
C ARG A 78 2.77 -7.61 5.85
N GLY A 79 2.24 -7.50 7.07
CA GLY A 79 2.26 -6.27 7.86
C GLY A 79 3.59 -6.13 8.59
N ARG A 80 4.20 -4.94 8.53
CA ARG A 80 5.31 -4.54 9.41
C ARG A 80 4.98 -4.86 10.86
N ASN A 81 5.95 -5.42 11.60
CA ASN A 81 5.89 -5.68 13.04
C ASN A 81 5.41 -4.44 13.81
N SER A 82 4.12 -4.39 14.08
CA SER A 82 3.54 -3.67 15.21
C SER A 82 2.99 -4.77 16.10
N SER A 83 3.42 -4.79 17.35
CA SER A 83 2.99 -5.74 18.39
C SER A 83 1.52 -6.15 18.20
N SER A 84 1.30 -7.38 17.74
CA SER A 84 -0.02 -7.91 17.37
C SER A 84 -0.85 -8.10 18.64
N LYS A 85 -1.59 -7.07 19.02
CA LYS A 85 -2.75 -7.25 19.90
C LYS A 85 -3.74 -8.11 19.13
N GLN A 86 -3.93 -9.35 19.59
CA GLN A 86 -5.04 -10.18 19.14
C GLN A 86 -6.33 -9.43 19.50
N LEU A 87 -7.02 -8.89 18.48
CA LEU A 87 -8.23 -8.11 18.71
C LEU A 87 -9.32 -9.05 19.19
N LYS A 88 -10.01 -8.67 20.28
CA LYS A 88 -11.23 -9.35 20.70
C LYS A 88 -12.35 -8.98 19.74
N ILE A 89 -12.52 -9.79 18.72
CA ILE A 89 -13.57 -9.62 17.72
C ILE A 89 -14.91 -9.94 18.37
N ASN A 90 -15.86 -9.04 18.24
CA ASN A 90 -17.20 -9.22 18.76
C ASN A 90 -18.04 -10.08 17.82
N ASP A 91 -18.12 -11.37 18.08
CA ASP A 91 -18.93 -12.35 17.33
C ASP A 91 -20.39 -11.94 17.08
N LYS A 92 -20.99 -11.10 17.95
CA LYS A 92 -22.38 -10.64 17.79
C LYS A 92 -22.54 -9.58 16.69
N SER A 93 -21.44 -9.00 16.22
CA SER A 93 -21.39 -8.03 15.13
C SER A 93 -21.51 -8.69 13.75
N LEU A 94 -21.26 -10.00 13.69
CA LEU A 94 -21.24 -10.78 12.46
C LEU A 94 -22.66 -11.13 12.00
N ILE A 95 -22.86 -11.05 10.68
CA ILE A 95 -23.94 -11.70 9.96
C ILE A 95 -23.41 -13.10 9.62
N LYS A 96 -23.65 -14.05 10.52
CA LYS A 96 -23.09 -15.39 10.42
C LYS A 96 -23.63 -16.11 9.19
N ILE A 97 -22.75 -16.48 8.28
CA ILE A 97 -23.10 -17.29 7.11
C ILE A 97 -23.07 -18.76 7.52
N ARG A 98 -24.10 -19.49 7.09
CA ARG A 98 -24.23 -20.93 7.32
C ARG A 98 -24.68 -21.57 6.03
N ASN A 99 -23.71 -22.04 5.27
CA ASN A 99 -23.90 -22.69 3.99
C ASN A 99 -23.20 -24.06 3.99
N ASN A 100 -23.70 -24.97 3.17
CA ASN A 100 -23.13 -26.32 3.00
C ASN A 100 -22.33 -26.45 1.68
N ASP A 101 -22.24 -25.37 0.92
CA ASP A 101 -21.49 -25.25 -0.33
C ASP A 101 -20.24 -24.37 -0.11
N ASN A 102 -19.47 -24.10 -1.16
CA ASN A 102 -18.24 -23.32 -1.06
C ASN A 102 -18.46 -21.82 -1.33
N TYR A 103 -19.71 -21.33 -1.34
CA TYR A 103 -20.05 -19.98 -1.82
C TYR A 103 -20.07 -18.92 -0.73
N CYS A 104 -19.39 -19.15 0.41
CA CYS A 104 -19.49 -18.28 1.59
C CYS A 104 -19.10 -16.82 1.30
N LEU A 105 -18.19 -16.56 0.35
CA LEU A 105 -17.88 -15.22 -0.14
C LEU A 105 -19.13 -14.53 -0.73
N PHE A 106 -19.79 -15.17 -1.69
CA PHE A 106 -20.99 -14.60 -2.34
C PHE A 106 -22.16 -14.47 -1.38
N TYR A 107 -22.40 -15.46 -0.51
CA TYR A 107 -23.41 -15.33 0.55
C TYR A 107 -23.13 -14.13 1.45
N SER A 108 -21.87 -13.93 1.86
CA SER A 108 -21.48 -12.79 2.70
C SER A 108 -21.68 -11.45 2.00
N LEU A 109 -21.34 -11.39 0.72
CA LEU A 109 -21.56 -10.22 -0.13
C LEU A 109 -23.05 -9.89 -0.24
N VAL A 110 -23.90 -10.86 -0.61
CA VAL A 110 -25.35 -10.66 -0.72
C VAL A 110 -25.98 -10.29 0.63
N ALA A 111 -25.64 -11.00 1.70
CA ALA A 111 -26.21 -10.74 3.02
C ALA A 111 -25.89 -9.32 3.50
N THR A 112 -24.64 -8.89 3.33
CA THR A 112 -24.18 -7.55 3.73
C THR A 112 -24.77 -6.48 2.82
N PHE A 113 -24.87 -6.76 1.52
CA PHE A 113 -25.51 -5.87 0.55
C PHE A 113 -27.00 -5.63 0.87
N ILE A 114 -27.78 -6.69 1.10
CA ILE A 114 -29.20 -6.57 1.46
C ILE A 114 -29.36 -5.86 2.81
N TYR A 115 -28.49 -6.16 3.78
CA TYR A 115 -28.50 -5.48 5.07
C TYR A 115 -28.25 -3.97 4.94
N ALA A 116 -27.30 -3.56 4.10
CA ALA A 116 -26.92 -2.17 3.90
C ALA A 116 -27.94 -1.39 3.05
N THR A 117 -28.54 -2.01 2.03
CA THR A 117 -29.35 -1.30 1.02
C THR A 117 -30.85 -1.38 1.25
N CYS A 118 -31.38 -2.52 1.71
CA CYS A 118 -32.83 -2.71 1.79
C CYS A 118 -33.45 -2.15 3.08
N LEU A 119 -32.65 -1.79 4.09
CA LEU A 119 -33.08 -1.22 5.38
C LEU A 119 -34.23 -1.99 6.05
N TRP A 120 -34.24 -3.33 5.90
CA TRP A 120 -35.31 -4.16 6.42
C TRP A 120 -35.34 -4.19 7.95
N PRO A 121 -36.53 -4.30 8.57
CA PRO A 121 -36.63 -4.63 9.99
C PRO A 121 -35.90 -5.93 10.30
N LYS A 122 -35.33 -6.03 11.52
CA LYS A 122 -34.55 -7.21 11.97
C LYS A 122 -35.25 -8.54 11.73
N TRP A 123 -36.56 -8.61 11.97
CA TRP A 123 -37.34 -9.84 11.79
C TRP A 123 -37.40 -10.29 10.32
N LYS A 124 -37.50 -9.34 9.38
CA LYS A 124 -37.59 -9.63 7.95
C LYS A 124 -36.25 -10.09 7.40
N PHE A 125 -35.16 -9.40 7.79
CA PHE A 125 -33.80 -9.83 7.46
C PHE A 125 -33.48 -11.22 8.05
N TYR A 126 -33.91 -11.48 9.28
CA TYR A 126 -33.79 -12.81 9.89
C TYR A 126 -34.54 -13.88 9.09
N ASN A 127 -35.78 -13.62 8.69
CA ASN A 127 -36.56 -14.57 7.88
C ASN A 127 -35.90 -14.84 6.54
N TYR A 128 -35.33 -13.82 5.90
CA TYR A 128 -34.58 -13.93 4.66
C TYR A 128 -33.35 -14.84 4.81
N MET A 129 -32.49 -14.57 5.80
CA MET A 129 -31.28 -15.35 6.06
C MET A 129 -31.56 -16.82 6.40
N HIS A 130 -32.72 -17.09 7.02
CA HIS A 130 -33.06 -18.42 7.52
C HIS A 130 -34.15 -19.14 6.71
N SER A 131 -34.49 -18.66 5.51
CA SER A 131 -35.52 -19.27 4.64
C SER A 131 -36.86 -19.49 5.34
N ARG A 132 -37.32 -18.53 6.17
CA ARG A 132 -38.56 -18.62 6.95
C ARG A 132 -39.69 -17.77 6.35
N LEU A 133 -40.93 -18.12 6.69
CA LEU A 133 -42.12 -17.28 6.50
C LEU A 133 -42.25 -16.71 5.07
N GLY A 134 -42.35 -17.61 4.08
CA GLY A 134 -42.54 -17.23 2.66
C GLY A 134 -41.27 -16.78 1.94
N MET A 135 -40.10 -16.83 2.58
CA MET A 135 -38.79 -16.53 1.97
C MET A 135 -37.95 -17.78 1.72
N THR A 136 -38.60 -18.93 1.55
CA THR A 136 -37.93 -20.21 1.33
C THR A 136 -36.92 -20.12 0.19
N ASN A 137 -35.65 -20.44 0.46
CA ASN A 137 -34.53 -20.42 -0.47
C ASN A 137 -34.21 -19.08 -1.14
N ARG A 138 -34.85 -17.97 -0.73
CA ARG A 138 -34.64 -16.67 -1.37
C ARG A 138 -33.19 -16.20 -1.27
N PHE A 139 -32.58 -16.30 -0.10
CA PHE A 139 -31.18 -15.92 0.10
C PHE A 139 -30.21 -16.73 -0.77
N LYS A 140 -30.49 -18.04 -0.92
CA LYS A 140 -29.72 -18.91 -1.82
C LYS A 140 -29.93 -18.50 -3.29
N ASN A 141 -31.17 -18.29 -3.71
CA ASN A 141 -31.47 -17.91 -5.09
C ASN A 141 -30.84 -16.57 -5.47
N ASP A 142 -30.93 -15.55 -4.60
CA ASP A 142 -30.29 -14.25 -4.83
C ASP A 142 -28.75 -14.38 -4.92
N THR A 143 -28.16 -15.34 -4.20
CA THR A 143 -26.72 -15.63 -4.27
C THR A 143 -26.35 -16.30 -5.60
N MET A 144 -27.14 -17.27 -6.05
CA MET A 144 -26.94 -17.93 -7.34
C MET A 144 -27.11 -16.94 -8.50
N GLU A 145 -28.11 -16.06 -8.43
CA GLU A 145 -28.34 -15.00 -9.43
C GLU A 145 -27.16 -14.02 -9.50
N LEU A 146 -26.57 -13.64 -8.34
CA LEU A 146 -25.36 -12.83 -8.32
C LEU A 146 -24.20 -13.55 -9.01
N MET A 147 -23.95 -14.81 -8.65
CA MET A 147 -22.87 -15.62 -9.23
C MET A 147 -23.03 -15.75 -10.74
N GLU A 148 -24.23 -16.06 -11.21
CA GLU A 148 -24.55 -16.12 -12.64
C GLU A 148 -24.31 -14.76 -13.34
N SER A 149 -24.75 -13.67 -12.72
CA SER A 149 -24.62 -12.32 -13.27
C SER A 149 -23.17 -11.86 -13.45
N VAL A 150 -22.25 -12.34 -12.60
CA VAL A 150 -20.81 -12.03 -12.70
C VAL A 150 -20.02 -13.14 -13.41
N GLY A 151 -20.69 -14.17 -13.93
CA GLY A 151 -20.05 -15.28 -14.62
C GLY A 151 -19.22 -16.20 -13.71
N ALA A 152 -19.53 -16.27 -12.42
CA ALA A 152 -18.81 -17.12 -11.48
C ALA A 152 -19.14 -18.61 -11.71
N PRO A 153 -18.13 -19.48 -11.93
CA PRO A 153 -18.35 -20.91 -12.12
C PRO A 153 -18.82 -21.54 -10.82
N LEU A 154 -19.87 -22.36 -10.86
CA LEU A 154 -20.49 -22.93 -9.66
C LEU A 154 -19.67 -24.08 -9.03
N ASN A 155 -18.77 -24.70 -9.77
CA ASN A 155 -18.11 -25.94 -9.33
C ASN A 155 -16.71 -25.72 -8.72
N ASN A 156 -16.38 -24.49 -8.32
CA ASN A 156 -15.09 -24.21 -7.70
C ASN A 156 -15.06 -24.61 -6.23
N ASP A 157 -13.90 -25.12 -5.80
CA ASP A 157 -13.64 -25.50 -4.41
C ASP A 157 -13.56 -24.29 -3.47
N SER A 158 -13.20 -23.13 -4.00
CA SER A 158 -13.17 -21.86 -3.27
C SER A 158 -13.24 -20.69 -4.24
N TYR A 159 -13.51 -19.49 -3.70
CA TYR A 159 -13.61 -18.25 -4.48
C TYR A 159 -12.73 -17.19 -3.86
N ASP A 160 -11.79 -16.70 -4.67
CA ASP A 160 -10.83 -15.70 -4.24
C ASP A 160 -11.44 -14.29 -4.22
N ALA A 161 -11.08 -13.52 -3.19
CA ALA A 161 -11.59 -12.17 -3.00
C ALA A 161 -11.06 -11.19 -4.05
N GLU A 162 -9.79 -11.34 -4.48
CA GLU A 162 -9.16 -10.48 -5.48
C GLU A 162 -9.75 -10.73 -6.88
N GLU A 163 -10.12 -11.97 -7.18
CA GLU A 163 -10.77 -12.34 -8.43
C GLU A 163 -12.23 -11.88 -8.52
N TRP A 164 -13.05 -12.21 -7.50
CA TRP A 164 -14.51 -12.13 -7.64
C TRP A 164 -15.14 -10.83 -7.15
N ILE A 165 -14.53 -10.15 -6.17
CA ILE A 165 -15.09 -8.90 -5.65
C ILE A 165 -15.12 -7.77 -6.69
N PRO A 166 -14.09 -7.58 -7.54
CA PRO A 166 -14.13 -6.56 -8.58
C PRO A 166 -15.36 -6.67 -9.48
N SER A 167 -15.60 -7.86 -10.02
CA SER A 167 -16.74 -8.16 -10.89
C SER A 167 -18.09 -7.90 -10.19
N VAL A 168 -18.22 -8.27 -8.91
CA VAL A 168 -19.43 -8.02 -8.12
C VAL A 168 -19.65 -6.52 -7.89
N VAL A 169 -18.62 -5.79 -7.50
CA VAL A 169 -18.72 -4.34 -7.24
C VAL A 169 -19.04 -3.58 -8.52
N GLU A 170 -18.41 -3.93 -9.63
CA GLU A 170 -18.68 -3.34 -10.94
C GLU A 170 -20.12 -3.62 -11.39
N TYR A 171 -20.58 -4.87 -11.24
CA TYR A 171 -21.97 -5.24 -11.52
C TYR A 171 -22.97 -4.42 -10.68
N TRP A 172 -22.76 -4.27 -9.37
CA TRP A 172 -23.64 -3.46 -8.53
C TRP A 172 -23.61 -1.97 -8.85
N ASN A 173 -22.44 -1.44 -9.21
CA ASN A 173 -22.30 -0.05 -9.65
C ASN A 173 -23.03 0.18 -10.99
N LEU A 174 -22.97 -0.76 -11.93
CA LEU A 174 -23.70 -0.70 -13.21
C LEU A 174 -25.21 -0.70 -13.03
N LEU A 175 -25.72 -1.43 -12.03
CA LEU A 175 -27.14 -1.41 -11.67
C LEU A 175 -27.58 -0.10 -11.00
N ASN A 176 -26.71 0.91 -10.94
CA ASN A 176 -26.93 2.22 -10.30
C ASN A 176 -27.45 2.10 -8.86
N LYS A 177 -27.03 1.06 -8.13
CA LYS A 177 -27.49 0.84 -6.75
C LYS A 177 -26.70 1.66 -5.71
N GLY A 178 -25.75 2.49 -6.16
CA GLY A 178 -24.88 3.33 -5.33
C GLY A 178 -23.41 3.09 -5.64
N TRP A 179 -22.52 3.81 -4.95
CA TRP A 179 -21.07 3.58 -5.00
C TRP A 179 -20.65 2.70 -3.83
N PHE A 180 -20.31 1.44 -4.16
CA PHE A 180 -19.96 0.42 -3.17
C PHE A 180 -18.46 0.28 -3.00
N LYS A 181 -18.01 0.12 -1.76
CA LYS A 181 -16.63 -0.30 -1.45
C LYS A 181 -16.65 -1.47 -0.49
N VAL A 182 -15.99 -2.55 -0.88
CA VAL A 182 -15.85 -3.75 -0.06
C VAL A 182 -14.61 -3.63 0.81
N PHE A 183 -14.73 -4.03 2.07
CA PHE A 183 -13.64 -4.12 3.04
C PHE A 183 -13.68 -5.51 3.69
N ILE A 184 -12.56 -6.22 3.68
CA ILE A 184 -12.43 -7.51 4.35
C ILE A 184 -11.47 -7.35 5.52
N PHE A 185 -11.93 -7.68 6.71
CA PHE A 185 -11.11 -7.74 7.91
C PHE A 185 -10.69 -9.17 8.19
N GLY A 186 -9.43 -9.34 8.60
CA GLY A 186 -8.91 -10.61 9.13
C GLY A 186 -8.98 -10.65 10.65
N ASP A 187 -8.58 -11.78 11.22
CA ASP A 187 -8.39 -11.97 12.66
C ASP A 187 -7.17 -11.23 13.23
N LEU A 188 -6.29 -10.73 12.35
CA LEU A 188 -5.08 -10.01 12.70
C LEU A 188 -5.18 -8.51 12.33
N GLY A 189 -5.17 -7.66 13.34
CA GLY A 189 -5.03 -6.22 13.18
C GLY A 189 -6.33 -5.47 12.88
N GLU A 190 -6.28 -4.15 13.06
CA GLU A 190 -7.44 -3.28 12.92
C GLU A 190 -7.67 -2.83 11.47
N LYS A 191 -6.74 -3.13 10.57
CA LYS A 191 -6.83 -2.72 9.16
C LYS A 191 -7.48 -3.82 8.31
N PRO A 192 -8.21 -3.44 7.24
CA PRO A 192 -8.69 -4.41 6.27
C PRO A 192 -7.49 -5.14 5.63
N ILE A 193 -7.60 -6.46 5.50
CA ILE A 193 -6.66 -7.29 4.73
C ILE A 193 -6.87 -7.15 3.23
N TYR A 194 -8.07 -6.76 2.81
CA TYR A 194 -8.42 -6.49 1.42
C TYR A 194 -9.49 -5.39 1.33
N LYS A 195 -9.45 -4.60 0.25
CA LYS A 195 -10.46 -3.59 -0.06
C LYS A 195 -10.55 -3.34 -1.57
N TYR A 196 -11.77 -3.15 -2.08
CA TYR A 196 -12.00 -2.83 -3.49
C TYR A 196 -13.19 -1.90 -3.66
N GLY A 197 -13.07 -0.92 -4.56
CA GLY A 197 -14.10 0.08 -4.86
C GLY A 197 -13.60 1.52 -4.71
N PRO A 198 -14.38 2.50 -5.19
CA PRO A 198 -13.96 3.90 -5.27
C PRO A 198 -13.83 4.56 -3.89
N ASP A 199 -12.93 5.53 -3.77
CA ASP A 199 -12.68 6.22 -2.49
C ASP A 199 -13.84 7.08 -1.99
N ASN A 200 -14.67 7.58 -2.92
CA ASN A 200 -15.85 8.38 -2.64
C ASN A 200 -17.13 7.53 -2.43
N PHE A 201 -17.00 6.29 -1.96
CA PHE A 201 -18.12 5.39 -1.73
C PHE A 201 -19.16 5.91 -0.73
N ASP A 202 -20.43 5.55 -0.97
CA ASP A 202 -21.55 5.86 -0.07
C ASP A 202 -21.92 4.64 0.80
N THR A 203 -21.76 3.42 0.25
CA THR A 203 -22.20 2.19 0.91
C THR A 203 -21.04 1.22 1.13
N PRO A 204 -20.52 1.09 2.37
CA PRO A 204 -19.50 0.09 2.67
C PRO A 204 -20.11 -1.31 2.79
N ILE A 205 -19.48 -2.28 2.15
CA ILE A 205 -19.77 -3.70 2.30
C ILE A 205 -18.62 -4.30 3.12
N ILE A 206 -18.90 -4.73 4.34
CA ILE A 206 -17.87 -5.13 5.29
C ILE A 206 -17.97 -6.63 5.53
N LEU A 207 -16.88 -7.34 5.27
CA LEU A 207 -16.76 -8.77 5.47
C LEU A 207 -15.71 -9.08 6.54
N PHE A 208 -15.82 -10.24 7.14
CA PHE A 208 -14.85 -10.80 8.07
C PHE A 208 -14.41 -12.17 7.56
N TYR A 209 -13.10 -12.36 7.42
CA TYR A 209 -12.50 -13.62 6.97
C TYR A 209 -11.75 -14.28 8.11
N ASN A 210 -12.15 -15.51 8.44
CA ASN A 210 -11.50 -16.30 9.48
C ASN A 210 -11.67 -17.80 9.19
N LYS A 211 -10.59 -18.59 9.36
CA LYS A 211 -10.60 -20.05 9.14
C LYS A 211 -11.24 -20.45 7.81
N GLU A 212 -10.87 -19.76 6.72
CA GLU A 212 -11.38 -20.03 5.36
C GLU A 212 -12.88 -19.81 5.17
N HIS A 213 -13.50 -19.04 6.05
CA HIS A 213 -14.90 -18.69 5.96
C HIS A 213 -15.08 -17.18 5.92
N PHE A 214 -16.00 -16.72 5.08
CA PHE A 214 -16.46 -15.34 5.07
C PHE A 214 -17.76 -15.22 5.86
N ASP A 215 -17.79 -14.24 6.75
CA ASP A 215 -19.00 -13.73 7.38
C ASP A 215 -19.24 -12.28 6.94
N GLY A 216 -20.50 -11.84 6.94
CA GLY A 216 -20.81 -10.42 6.82
C GLY A 216 -20.57 -9.68 8.13
N VAL A 217 -20.32 -8.37 8.07
CA VAL A 217 -20.18 -7.51 9.26
C VAL A 217 -21.19 -6.37 9.16
N ARG A 218 -21.98 -6.19 10.21
CA ARG A 218 -23.02 -5.13 10.21
C ARG A 218 -22.41 -3.73 10.19
N ARG A 219 -21.41 -3.50 11.05
CA ARG A 219 -20.68 -2.23 11.18
C ARG A 219 -19.26 -2.52 11.69
N ALA A 220 -18.24 -1.87 11.11
CA ALA A 220 -16.87 -2.00 11.58
C ALA A 220 -16.73 -1.67 13.07
N SER A 221 -17.43 -0.64 13.56
CA SER A 221 -17.39 -0.29 14.98
C SER A 221 -17.91 -1.39 15.91
N ASP A 222 -18.90 -2.18 15.46
CA ASP A 222 -19.42 -3.29 16.25
C ASP A 222 -18.41 -4.44 16.31
N LEU A 223 -17.60 -4.61 15.26
CA LEU A 223 -16.56 -5.64 15.15
C LEU A 223 -15.45 -5.44 16.18
N PHE A 224 -14.99 -4.20 16.33
CA PHE A 224 -13.90 -3.82 17.23
C PHE A 224 -14.37 -3.41 18.64
N GLY A 225 -15.66 -3.13 18.81
CA GLY A 225 -16.20 -2.57 20.07
C GLY A 225 -15.85 -1.10 20.31
N GLU A 226 -15.15 -0.46 19.38
CA GLU A 226 -14.77 0.96 19.37
C GLU A 226 -15.25 1.63 18.09
N LEU A 227 -15.27 2.97 18.02
CA LEU A 227 -15.64 3.62 16.75
C LEU A 227 -14.52 3.38 15.73
N TYR A 228 -14.89 2.99 14.51
CA TYR A 228 -13.93 2.75 13.43
C TYR A 228 -14.20 3.66 12.24
N CYS A 229 -13.13 4.22 11.66
CA CYS A 229 -13.23 5.05 10.46
C CYS A 229 -12.70 4.27 9.26
N LEU A 230 -13.58 3.91 8.32
CA LEU A 230 -13.20 3.19 7.09
C LEU A 230 -12.34 4.03 6.14
N SER A 231 -12.40 5.36 6.22
CA SER A 231 -11.58 6.26 5.39
C SER A 231 -10.15 6.40 5.92
N CYS A 232 -9.96 6.42 7.25
CA CYS A 232 -8.63 6.50 7.87
C CYS A 232 -8.05 5.13 8.25
N GLU A 233 -8.86 4.08 8.21
CA GLU A 233 -8.51 2.72 8.63
C GLU A 233 -7.96 2.67 10.05
N SER A 234 -8.68 3.30 10.98
CA SER A 234 -8.26 3.45 12.37
C SER A 234 -9.43 3.46 13.35
N VAL A 235 -9.23 2.84 14.52
CA VAL A 235 -10.11 3.00 15.68
C VAL A 235 -9.99 4.40 16.29
N TYR A 236 -11.06 4.87 16.92
CA TYR A 236 -11.09 6.13 17.66
C TYR A 236 -12.15 6.12 18.76
N ASN A 237 -11.94 6.93 19.80
CA ASN A 237 -12.75 6.84 21.02
C ASN A 237 -14.02 7.70 20.96
N ARG A 238 -13.97 8.85 20.27
CA ARG A 238 -15.08 9.81 20.16
C ARG A 238 -15.07 10.50 18.82
N LYS A 239 -16.25 10.75 18.23
CA LYS A 239 -16.40 11.47 16.95
C LYS A 239 -15.72 12.85 16.96
N SER A 240 -15.80 13.56 18.08
CA SER A 240 -15.16 14.87 18.26
C SER A 240 -13.63 14.83 18.16
N ASN A 241 -13.01 13.71 18.56
CA ASN A 241 -11.56 13.56 18.63
C ASN A 241 -10.97 12.92 17.37
N HIS A 242 -11.81 12.61 16.37
CA HIS A 242 -11.32 12.07 15.12
C HIS A 242 -10.54 13.14 14.35
N SER A 243 -9.51 12.70 13.63
CA SER A 243 -8.56 13.59 12.94
C SER A 243 -9.28 14.62 12.06
N ILE A 244 -8.87 15.89 12.18
CA ILE A 244 -9.37 16.99 11.36
C ILE A 244 -9.00 16.79 9.88
N ALA A 245 -7.91 16.07 9.61
CA ALA A 245 -7.47 15.73 8.26
C ALA A 245 -8.26 14.59 7.60
N CYS A 246 -9.18 13.95 8.32
CA CYS A 246 -10.02 12.89 7.75
C CYS A 246 -10.95 13.44 6.67
N LYS A 247 -10.83 12.91 5.45
CA LYS A 247 -11.68 13.31 4.31
C LYS A 247 -13.16 12.99 4.55
N ALA A 248 -13.44 11.90 5.28
CA ALA A 248 -14.80 11.49 5.65
C ALA A 248 -15.32 12.19 6.92
N ARG A 249 -14.74 13.31 7.34
CA ARG A 249 -15.19 14.12 8.49
C ARG A 249 -15.78 15.43 8.00
N CYS A 250 -16.97 15.78 8.50
CA CYS A 250 -17.55 17.09 8.23
C CYS A 250 -16.86 18.18 9.08
N PRO A 251 -16.30 19.25 8.47
CA PRO A 251 -15.67 20.34 9.22
C PRO A 251 -16.67 21.20 10.03
N ASN A 252 -17.94 21.18 9.64
CA ASN A 252 -18.98 22.00 10.27
C ASN A 252 -19.65 21.33 11.47
N CYS A 253 -19.86 20.01 11.41
CA CYS A 253 -20.57 19.27 12.47
C CYS A 253 -19.77 18.12 13.11
N SER A 254 -18.52 17.88 12.72
CA SER A 254 -17.61 16.83 13.21
C SER A 254 -18.06 15.37 13.05
N ARG A 255 -19.22 15.12 12.43
CA ARG A 255 -19.63 13.75 12.09
C ARG A 255 -18.65 13.13 11.11
N VAL A 256 -18.43 11.83 11.28
CA VAL A 256 -17.46 11.03 10.53
C VAL A 256 -18.16 9.82 9.94
N GLY A 257 -17.83 9.46 8.71
CA GLY A 257 -18.25 8.22 8.07
C GLY A 257 -18.63 8.38 6.60
N PRO A 258 -19.18 7.32 5.98
CA PRO A 258 -19.74 7.39 4.63
C PRO A 258 -20.80 8.50 4.53
N GLY A 259 -20.84 9.20 3.41
CA GLY A 259 -21.75 10.34 3.20
C GLY A 259 -21.32 11.66 3.86
N PHE A 260 -20.12 11.72 4.46
CA PHE A 260 -19.50 12.96 4.93
C PHE A 260 -18.27 13.31 4.07
N PRO A 261 -17.96 14.61 3.84
CA PRO A 261 -18.56 15.81 4.44
C PRO A 261 -20.04 16.00 4.06
N CYS A 262 -20.82 16.66 4.92
CA CYS A 262 -22.24 16.91 4.63
C CYS A 262 -22.39 17.61 3.28
N LYS A 263 -23.18 17.04 2.37
CA LYS A 263 -23.50 17.63 1.07
C LYS A 263 -24.40 18.86 1.24
N ASP A 264 -24.19 19.86 0.39
CA ASP A 264 -25.05 21.04 0.29
C ASP A 264 -26.44 20.62 -0.21
N LEU A 265 -27.49 21.24 0.31
CA LEU A 265 -28.87 21.10 -0.14
C LEU A 265 -29.34 22.49 -0.59
N ASP A 266 -29.82 22.58 -1.84
CA ASP A 266 -30.01 23.85 -2.56
C ASP A 266 -31.01 24.83 -1.89
N ASP A 267 -31.82 24.36 -0.93
CA ASP A 267 -32.88 25.15 -0.27
C ASP A 267 -32.61 25.50 1.21
N PHE A 268 -31.40 25.27 1.73
CA PHE A 268 -31.08 25.59 3.12
C PHE A 268 -29.88 26.49 3.25
N PHE A 269 -29.99 27.58 4.02
CA PHE A 269 -28.87 28.39 4.45
C PHE A 269 -29.09 28.92 5.87
N LYS A 270 -28.17 28.59 6.78
CA LYS A 270 -28.14 29.13 8.14
C LYS A 270 -26.72 29.50 8.55
N HIS A 271 -26.59 30.68 9.14
CA HIS A 271 -25.36 31.14 9.77
C HIS A 271 -25.42 30.91 11.29
N CYS A 272 -24.36 30.34 11.87
CA CYS A 272 -24.26 30.16 13.32
C CYS A 272 -23.49 31.32 13.96
N SER A 273 -24.20 32.22 14.66
CA SER A 273 -23.59 33.37 15.35
C SER A 273 -22.58 33.00 16.45
N GLY A 274 -22.68 31.80 17.03
CA GLY A 274 -21.77 31.35 18.09
C GLY A 274 -20.38 30.93 17.60
N CYS A 275 -20.26 30.53 16.33
CA CYS A 275 -19.00 30.01 15.78
C CYS A 275 -18.63 30.57 14.39
N GLY A 276 -19.48 31.40 13.78
CA GLY A 276 -19.23 32.05 12.49
C GLY A 276 -19.32 31.12 11.28
N LYS A 277 -19.83 29.88 11.43
CA LYS A 277 -19.93 28.90 10.33
C LYS A 277 -21.27 29.01 9.59
N ASP A 278 -21.21 28.76 8.29
CA ASP A 278 -22.37 28.69 7.40
C ASP A 278 -22.74 27.23 7.10
N PHE A 279 -24.04 26.97 7.07
CA PHE A 279 -24.60 25.64 6.89
C PHE A 279 -25.60 25.64 5.74
N LYS A 280 -25.37 24.76 4.77
CA LYS A 280 -26.26 24.51 3.65
C LYS A 280 -27.04 23.20 3.75
N ASN A 281 -27.12 22.65 4.95
CA ASN A 281 -27.78 21.38 5.21
C ASN A 281 -28.41 21.42 6.61
N GLU A 282 -29.73 21.30 6.69
CA GLU A 282 -30.47 21.41 7.95
C GLU A 282 -30.02 20.39 8.98
N ASN A 283 -29.86 19.13 8.57
CA ASN A 283 -29.38 18.07 9.46
C ASN A 283 -27.96 18.37 9.97
N CYS A 284 -27.10 18.99 9.16
CA CYS A 284 -25.78 19.44 9.59
C CYS A 284 -25.88 20.54 10.66
N TYR A 285 -26.73 21.54 10.45
CA TYR A 285 -26.94 22.65 11.38
C TYR A 285 -27.59 22.20 12.69
N THR A 286 -28.67 21.43 12.62
CA THR A 286 -29.37 20.88 13.79
C THR A 286 -28.44 20.01 14.63
N HIS A 287 -27.63 19.15 14.00
CA HIS A 287 -26.64 18.36 14.73
C HIS A 287 -25.57 19.25 15.37
N HIS A 288 -25.09 20.26 14.65
CA HIS A 288 -24.09 21.20 15.15
C HIS A 288 -24.54 21.92 16.43
N ILE A 289 -25.79 22.40 16.45
CA ILE A 289 -26.38 23.08 17.62
C ILE A 289 -26.66 22.09 18.76
N THR A 290 -27.33 20.96 18.47
CA THR A 290 -27.72 19.99 19.51
C THR A 290 -26.52 19.29 20.16
N SER A 291 -25.42 19.10 19.43
CA SER A 291 -24.16 18.56 19.99
C SER A 291 -23.28 19.62 20.65
N ASN A 292 -23.67 20.90 20.63
CA ASN A 292 -22.87 22.03 21.10
C ASN A 292 -21.45 22.11 20.47
N PHE A 293 -21.30 21.67 19.21
CA PHE A 293 -20.01 21.67 18.52
C PHE A 293 -19.52 23.10 18.17
N CYS A 294 -20.43 24.09 18.20
CA CYS A 294 -20.07 25.51 18.06
C CYS A 294 -19.05 25.98 19.12
N SER A 295 -19.07 25.39 20.31
CA SER A 295 -18.17 25.74 21.42
C SER A 295 -16.73 25.27 21.21
N SER A 296 -16.54 24.17 20.48
CA SER A 296 -15.23 23.55 20.26
C SER A 296 -14.58 23.93 18.95
N SER A 297 -15.34 24.42 17.96
CA SER A 297 -14.77 24.79 16.67
C SER A 297 -15.44 26.01 16.05
N LYS A 298 -14.61 26.99 15.65
CA LYS A 298 -15.02 28.28 15.11
C LYS A 298 -14.44 28.53 13.72
N LYS A 299 -15.09 29.38 12.92
CA LYS A 299 -14.59 29.91 11.65
C LYS A 299 -14.11 31.34 11.89
N CYS A 300 -12.93 31.67 11.38
CA CYS A 300 -12.44 33.05 11.43
C CYS A 300 -13.12 33.89 10.34
N GLU A 301 -13.64 35.07 10.68
CA GLU A 301 -14.28 35.98 9.72
C GLU A 301 -13.29 36.58 8.70
N LYS A 302 -12.01 36.71 9.07
CA LYS A 302 -10.99 37.36 8.22
C LYS A 302 -10.34 36.42 7.21
N CYS A 303 -10.03 35.20 7.62
CA CYS A 303 -9.30 34.23 6.79
C CYS A 303 -10.11 32.98 6.46
N GLU A 304 -11.37 32.90 6.93
CA GLU A 304 -12.30 31.78 6.72
C GLU A 304 -11.84 30.40 7.22
N ILE A 305 -10.67 30.31 7.85
CA ILE A 305 -10.14 29.06 8.40
C ILE A 305 -11.01 28.62 9.57
N ILE A 306 -11.40 27.34 9.53
CA ILE A 306 -12.02 26.65 10.65
C ILE A 306 -10.92 26.15 11.59
N TRP A 307 -11.02 26.51 12.86
CA TRP A 307 -10.05 26.19 13.89
C TRP A 307 -10.70 25.50 15.08
N ASP A 308 -9.91 24.71 15.81
CA ASP A 308 -10.31 24.08 17.07
C ASP A 308 -9.95 24.99 18.25
N VAL A 309 -10.93 25.25 19.11
CA VAL A 309 -10.82 26.18 20.23
C VAL A 309 -9.82 25.68 21.28
N LYS A 310 -9.79 24.38 21.55
CA LYS A 310 -8.88 23.80 22.54
C LYS A 310 -7.44 23.90 22.08
N ASP A 311 -7.18 23.58 20.82
CA ASP A 311 -5.82 23.60 20.26
C ASP A 311 -5.26 25.02 20.15
N ASN A 312 -6.09 25.98 19.73
CA ASN A 312 -5.68 27.38 19.58
C ASN A 312 -5.71 28.19 20.89
N ASN A 313 -6.27 27.64 21.97
CA ASN A 313 -6.16 28.22 23.30
C ASN A 313 -5.05 27.58 24.16
N ARG A 314 -4.35 26.58 23.60
CA ARG A 314 -3.26 25.90 24.29
C ARG A 314 -2.12 26.89 24.58
N ASN A 315 -1.44 26.66 25.71
CA ASN A 315 -0.30 27.47 26.16
C ASN A 315 -0.63 28.96 26.38
N GLY A 316 -1.85 29.27 26.85
CA GLY A 316 -2.25 30.63 27.21
C GLY A 316 -2.61 31.53 26.02
N ARG A 317 -2.78 30.95 24.83
CA ARG A 317 -3.17 31.68 23.64
C ARG A 317 -4.67 32.02 23.66
N GLU A 318 -5.04 33.17 23.11
CA GLU A 318 -6.44 33.62 23.04
C GLU A 318 -7.05 33.36 21.64
N GLY A 319 -6.94 32.12 21.18
CA GLY A 319 -7.59 31.65 19.96
C GLY A 319 -6.78 31.80 18.67
N HIS A 320 -7.48 31.76 17.55
CA HIS A 320 -6.87 31.78 16.23
C HIS A 320 -6.27 33.16 15.89
N VAL A 321 -5.07 33.14 15.31
CA VAL A 321 -4.42 34.33 14.73
C VAL A 321 -4.21 34.06 13.24
N CYS A 322 -4.72 34.95 12.40
CA CYS A 322 -4.65 34.79 10.95
C CYS A 322 -3.20 34.74 10.48
N SER A 323 -2.97 33.96 9.43
CA SER A 323 -1.66 33.73 8.81
C SER A 323 -0.69 32.89 9.63
N GLU A 324 -0.95 32.55 10.89
CA GLU A 324 -0.08 31.65 11.64
C GLU A 324 -0.36 30.16 11.34
N ARG A 325 0.69 29.33 11.41
CA ARG A 325 0.60 27.87 11.26
C ARG A 325 1.29 27.17 12.41
N TYR A 326 0.69 26.08 12.89
CA TYR A 326 1.29 25.23 13.91
C TYR A 326 2.44 24.40 13.32
N CYS A 327 3.61 24.47 13.93
CA CYS A 327 4.75 23.61 13.61
C CYS A 327 4.83 22.48 14.63
N THR A 328 4.68 21.24 14.18
CA THR A 328 4.79 20.05 15.04
C THR A 328 6.21 19.86 15.60
N THR A 329 7.24 20.28 14.85
CA THR A 329 8.65 20.19 15.27
C THR A 329 8.96 21.16 16.41
N CYS A 330 8.50 22.41 16.30
CA CYS A 330 8.71 23.43 17.32
C CYS A 330 7.68 23.38 18.45
N GLY A 331 6.55 22.70 18.24
CA GLY A 331 5.44 22.66 19.19
C GLY A 331 4.73 24.01 19.37
N SER A 332 4.87 24.94 18.41
CA SER A 332 4.36 26.31 18.50
C SER A 332 3.84 26.84 17.16
N TYR A 333 3.08 27.93 17.19
CA TYR A 333 2.58 28.60 15.99
C TYR A 333 3.56 29.64 15.49
N HIS A 334 3.76 29.70 14.17
CA HIS A 334 4.65 30.65 13.52
C HIS A 334 3.94 31.35 12.36
N ASP A 335 4.30 32.61 12.13
CA ASP A 335 4.00 33.30 10.88
C ASP A 335 4.92 32.73 9.77
N PRO A 336 4.37 32.11 8.70
CA PRO A 336 5.14 31.62 7.56
C PRO A 336 6.04 32.70 6.94
N LYS A 337 5.65 33.98 7.02
CA LYS A 337 6.44 35.09 6.48
C LYS A 337 7.72 35.36 7.28
N ARG A 338 7.77 34.97 8.56
CA ARG A 338 8.97 35.10 9.40
C ARG A 338 10.06 34.08 9.06
N GLY A 339 9.77 33.12 8.18
CA GLY A 339 10.68 32.03 7.83
C GLY A 339 10.72 30.95 8.92
N CYS A 340 10.93 29.71 8.50
CA CYS A 340 11.13 28.59 9.42
C CYS A 340 12.56 28.66 9.99
N TYR A 341 12.72 28.71 11.31
CA TYR A 341 14.04 28.73 11.96
C TYR A 341 14.74 27.36 11.97
N ILE A 342 14.15 26.34 11.34
CA ILE A 342 14.79 25.04 11.14
C ILE A 342 15.87 25.23 10.07
N LYS A 343 17.13 25.11 10.48
CA LYS A 343 18.26 25.10 9.54
C LYS A 343 17.99 24.03 8.48
N PRO A 344 18.07 24.36 7.17
CA PRO A 344 17.94 23.35 6.13
C PRO A 344 18.90 22.21 6.41
N LEU A 345 18.44 20.97 6.19
CA LEU A 345 19.29 19.80 6.27
C LEU A 345 20.47 20.05 5.33
N VAL A 346 21.67 20.13 5.90
CA VAL A 346 22.91 20.17 5.11
C VAL A 346 22.93 18.86 4.35
N ILE A 347 22.69 18.93 3.04
CA ILE A 347 22.82 17.78 2.15
C ILE A 347 24.23 17.27 2.37
N LYS A 348 24.36 16.10 3.02
CA LYS A 348 25.66 15.48 3.17
C LYS A 348 26.18 15.26 1.76
N PRO A 349 27.42 15.69 1.45
CA PRO A 349 27.98 15.45 0.12
C PRO A 349 27.86 13.95 -0.19
N PRO A 350 27.47 13.59 -1.43
CA PRO A 350 27.32 12.20 -1.82
C PRO A 350 28.63 11.47 -1.51
N LYS A 351 28.53 10.38 -0.73
CA LYS A 351 29.70 9.53 -0.50
C LYS A 351 30.12 8.93 -1.83
N THR A 352 31.39 9.05 -2.18
CA THR A 352 31.98 8.34 -3.33
C THR A 352 31.90 6.83 -3.11
N TYR A 353 31.48 6.09 -4.14
CA TYR A 353 31.37 4.63 -4.12
C TYR A 353 31.96 4.02 -5.41
N ARG A 354 32.43 2.78 -5.31
CA ARG A 354 32.96 1.97 -6.41
C ARG A 354 31.83 1.12 -6.99
N ILE A 355 31.75 1.06 -8.31
CA ILE A 355 30.79 0.26 -9.09
C ILE A 355 31.60 -0.83 -9.78
N VAL A 356 31.21 -2.08 -9.54
CA VAL A 356 31.80 -3.25 -10.21
C VAL A 356 30.69 -3.89 -11.03
N ALA A 357 30.77 -3.74 -12.36
CA ALA A 357 29.88 -4.41 -13.30
C ALA A 357 30.56 -5.66 -13.80
N PHE A 358 29.86 -6.78 -13.89
CA PHE A 358 30.42 -8.03 -14.38
C PHE A 358 29.38 -8.86 -15.11
N ASP A 359 29.87 -9.77 -15.92
CA ASP A 359 29.07 -10.77 -16.62
C ASP A 359 29.76 -12.12 -16.60
N PHE A 360 28.96 -13.19 -16.68
CA PHE A 360 29.44 -14.57 -16.62
C PHE A 360 29.12 -15.31 -17.91
N GLU A 361 30.09 -16.05 -18.42
CA GLU A 361 29.86 -17.08 -19.42
C GLU A 361 29.88 -18.45 -18.73
N THR A 362 28.97 -19.31 -19.14
CA THR A 362 28.83 -20.66 -18.58
C THR A 362 28.95 -21.74 -19.65
N MET A 363 29.50 -22.88 -19.26
CA MET A 363 29.57 -24.09 -20.07
C MET A 363 28.79 -25.23 -19.38
N GLN A 364 28.18 -26.11 -20.17
CA GLN A 364 27.35 -27.21 -19.71
C GLN A 364 28.04 -28.56 -19.92
N TYR A 365 29.17 -28.81 -19.26
CA TYR A 365 29.94 -30.04 -19.44
C TYR A 365 29.64 -31.14 -18.41
N ARG A 366 29.10 -30.79 -17.24
CA ARG A 366 28.81 -31.76 -16.17
C ARG A 366 27.33 -32.12 -16.14
N ASP A 367 27.02 -33.40 -16.04
CA ASP A 367 25.66 -33.87 -15.78
C ASP A 367 25.31 -33.67 -14.31
N GLY A 368 24.24 -32.92 -14.04
CA GLY A 368 23.65 -32.75 -12.71
C GLY A 368 22.36 -33.57 -12.54
N GLU A 369 21.84 -33.64 -11.32
CA GLU A 369 20.66 -34.46 -10.96
C GLU A 369 19.38 -34.10 -11.74
N LYS A 370 19.29 -32.88 -12.31
CA LYS A 370 18.14 -32.38 -13.08
C LYS A 370 18.52 -31.87 -14.48
N GLY A 371 19.62 -32.37 -15.04
CA GLY A 371 20.14 -31.95 -16.36
C GLY A 371 21.54 -31.38 -16.28
N LYS A 372 22.06 -30.85 -17.40
CA LYS A 372 23.43 -30.34 -17.45
C LYS A 372 23.61 -29.13 -16.55
N MET A 373 24.60 -29.18 -15.67
CA MET A 373 24.95 -28.10 -14.75
C MET A 373 25.70 -27.00 -15.50
N HIS A 374 25.34 -25.75 -15.24
CA HIS A 374 26.06 -24.57 -15.76
C HIS A 374 27.28 -24.29 -14.88
N ASP A 375 28.47 -24.50 -15.43
CA ASP A 375 29.74 -24.15 -14.79
C ASP A 375 30.27 -22.84 -15.37
N VAL A 376 30.53 -21.85 -14.52
CA VAL A 376 31.11 -20.57 -14.94
C VAL A 376 32.55 -20.80 -15.42
N ASN A 377 32.82 -20.50 -16.69
CA ASN A 377 34.13 -20.72 -17.30
C ASN A 377 34.87 -19.41 -17.62
N PHE A 378 34.15 -18.28 -17.63
CA PHE A 378 34.70 -16.96 -17.86
C PHE A 378 33.87 -15.88 -17.16
N ILE A 379 34.55 -14.87 -16.61
CA ILE A 379 33.96 -13.71 -15.95
C ILE A 379 34.65 -12.47 -16.48
N GLY A 380 33.87 -11.54 -17.03
CA GLY A 380 34.36 -10.22 -17.43
C GLY A 380 33.92 -9.17 -16.41
N VAL A 381 34.84 -8.34 -15.93
CA VAL A 381 34.60 -7.35 -14.88
C VAL A 381 35.05 -5.96 -15.33
N LYS A 382 34.21 -4.96 -15.07
CA LYS A 382 34.49 -3.55 -15.30
C LYS A 382 34.26 -2.71 -14.05
N VAL A 383 35.26 -1.92 -13.68
CA VAL A 383 35.26 -1.09 -12.48
C VAL A 383 35.12 0.38 -12.85
N ASN A 384 34.21 1.09 -12.18
CA ASN A 384 34.01 2.53 -12.34
C ASN A 384 33.53 3.21 -11.05
N CYS A 385 33.48 4.54 -11.04
CA CYS A 385 32.83 5.34 -10.00
C CYS A 385 31.94 6.40 -10.66
N PRO A 386 30.98 7.01 -9.94
CA PRO A 386 30.11 8.05 -10.52
C PRO A 386 30.90 9.19 -11.18
N GLY A 387 32.01 9.60 -10.57
CA GLY A 387 32.88 10.65 -11.10
C GLY A 387 33.51 10.29 -12.44
N CYS A 388 34.02 9.06 -12.60
CA CYS A 388 34.62 8.60 -13.85
C CYS A 388 33.58 8.33 -14.95
N ILE A 389 32.34 7.99 -14.58
CA ILE A 389 31.24 7.85 -15.55
C ILE A 389 30.86 9.22 -16.11
N THR A 390 30.77 10.24 -15.26
CA THR A 390 30.36 11.59 -15.68
C THR A 390 31.47 12.36 -16.39
N ASN A 391 32.71 12.27 -15.89
CA ASN A 391 33.81 13.12 -16.35
C ASN A 391 34.81 12.40 -17.27
N GLY A 392 34.59 11.10 -17.55
CA GLY A 392 35.52 10.24 -18.27
C GLY A 392 36.51 9.52 -17.34
N PRO A 393 37.13 8.43 -17.81
CA PRO A 393 38.10 7.66 -17.04
C PRO A 393 39.32 8.54 -16.69
N ASN A 394 39.79 8.42 -15.45
CA ASN A 394 41.00 9.07 -14.94
C ASN A 394 41.90 7.99 -14.33
N ASP A 395 43.07 7.78 -14.89
CA ASP A 395 43.98 6.69 -14.50
C ASP A 395 44.42 6.81 -13.02
N ASP A 396 44.44 8.03 -12.46
CA ASP A 396 44.78 8.30 -11.05
C ASP A 396 43.55 8.26 -10.10
N CYS A 397 42.44 7.64 -10.50
CA CYS A 397 41.23 7.62 -9.67
C CYS A 397 41.36 6.67 -8.47
N SER A 398 41.54 7.24 -7.28
CA SER A 398 41.62 6.51 -6.00
C SER A 398 40.42 5.61 -5.67
N VAL A 399 39.26 5.82 -6.31
CA VAL A 399 38.06 4.99 -6.13
C VAL A 399 37.99 3.84 -7.13
N CYS A 400 38.45 4.04 -8.38
CA CYS A 400 38.41 3.00 -9.40
C CYS A 400 39.64 2.08 -9.34
N GLY A 401 40.80 2.63 -8.96
CA GLY A 401 42.10 1.96 -9.09
C GLY A 401 42.63 1.99 -10.53
N GLU A 402 43.84 1.46 -10.69
CA GLU A 402 44.54 1.33 -11.97
C GLU A 402 43.88 0.25 -12.85
N ASP A 403 43.46 -0.87 -12.25
CA ASP A 403 42.83 -1.98 -12.97
C ASP A 403 41.32 -1.79 -13.10
N ARG A 404 40.84 -1.57 -14.33
CA ARG A 404 39.44 -1.25 -14.64
C ARG A 404 38.73 -2.33 -15.43
N THR A 405 39.46 -3.20 -16.13
CA THR A 405 38.97 -4.31 -16.94
C THR A 405 39.68 -5.58 -16.51
N ILE A 406 39.00 -6.42 -15.75
CA ILE A 406 39.57 -7.61 -15.11
C ILE A 406 38.80 -8.84 -15.60
N THR A 407 39.50 -9.95 -15.82
CA THR A 407 38.88 -11.21 -16.23
C THR A 407 39.29 -12.37 -15.35
N PHE A 408 38.38 -13.32 -15.14
CA PHE A 408 38.64 -14.60 -14.48
C PHE A 408 38.23 -15.71 -15.45
N SER A 409 39.15 -16.58 -15.85
CA SER A 409 38.87 -17.56 -16.90
C SER A 409 39.59 -18.89 -16.67
N THR A 410 38.98 -19.98 -17.13
CA THR A 410 39.62 -21.32 -17.08
C THR A 410 40.77 -21.50 -18.04
N ARG A 411 40.86 -20.63 -19.06
CA ARG A 411 41.90 -20.67 -20.09
C ARG A 411 42.38 -19.25 -20.41
N PRO A 412 43.67 -19.08 -20.77
CA PRO A 412 44.15 -17.82 -21.28
C PRO A 412 43.54 -17.54 -22.66
N PHE A 413 43.34 -16.25 -22.95
CA PHE A 413 42.94 -15.75 -24.27
C PHE A 413 43.90 -14.67 -24.74
N GLN A 414 43.99 -14.48 -26.06
CA GLN A 414 44.86 -13.50 -26.70
C GLN A 414 44.03 -12.53 -27.54
N ASN A 415 44.56 -11.33 -27.81
CA ASN A 415 43.97 -10.30 -28.69
C ASN A 415 42.75 -9.53 -28.15
N THR A 416 42.39 -9.69 -26.87
CA THR A 416 41.42 -8.84 -26.19
C THR A 416 42.16 -8.04 -25.11
N PRO A 417 42.21 -6.70 -25.18
CA PRO A 417 42.89 -5.88 -24.18
C PRO A 417 42.11 -5.92 -22.87
N VAL A 418 42.79 -6.34 -21.81
CA VAL A 418 42.31 -6.34 -20.42
C VAL A 418 43.46 -5.90 -19.53
N ASP A 419 43.17 -5.26 -18.40
CA ASP A 419 44.18 -4.79 -17.46
C ASP A 419 44.74 -5.99 -16.67
N ILE A 420 43.86 -6.91 -16.27
CA ILE A 420 44.24 -8.16 -15.59
C ILE A 420 43.51 -9.36 -16.22
N GLN A 421 44.28 -10.43 -16.46
CA GLN A 421 43.77 -11.75 -16.85
C GLN A 421 44.13 -12.79 -15.78
N ASN A 422 43.17 -13.16 -14.93
CA ASN A 422 43.32 -14.21 -13.93
C ASN A 422 42.91 -15.56 -14.52
N VAL A 423 43.88 -16.44 -14.75
CA VAL A 423 43.62 -17.80 -15.24
C VAL A 423 43.56 -18.77 -14.06
N THR A 424 42.41 -19.40 -13.84
CA THR A 424 42.15 -20.26 -12.67
C THR A 424 41.20 -21.41 -13.02
N GLU A 425 41.33 -22.54 -12.33
CA GLU A 425 40.41 -23.67 -12.47
C GLU A 425 38.99 -23.36 -11.95
N ASN A 426 38.87 -22.41 -11.00
CA ASN A 426 37.60 -21.99 -10.40
C ASN A 426 37.38 -20.46 -10.52
N PRO A 427 36.97 -19.95 -11.70
CA PRO A 427 36.79 -18.51 -11.92
C PRO A 427 35.86 -17.82 -10.92
N LEU A 428 34.78 -18.50 -10.54
CA LEU A 428 33.77 -17.94 -9.63
C LEU A 428 34.32 -17.72 -8.21
N GLU A 429 35.12 -18.66 -7.70
CA GLU A 429 35.70 -18.59 -6.35
C GLU A 429 36.73 -17.46 -6.26
N GLU A 430 37.62 -17.37 -7.25
CA GLU A 430 38.62 -16.30 -7.34
C GLU A 430 37.98 -14.91 -7.52
N PHE A 431 36.90 -14.82 -8.30
CA PHE A 431 36.16 -13.57 -8.46
C PHE A 431 35.49 -13.11 -7.15
N VAL A 432 34.88 -14.03 -6.40
CA VAL A 432 34.27 -13.72 -5.10
C VAL A 432 35.34 -13.26 -4.11
N THR A 433 36.46 -13.98 -4.02
CA THR A 433 37.60 -13.61 -3.17
C THR A 433 38.12 -12.22 -3.54
N TRP A 434 38.32 -11.96 -4.83
CA TRP A 434 38.77 -10.65 -5.31
C TRP A 434 37.80 -9.51 -4.96
N ILE A 435 36.49 -9.70 -5.07
CA ILE A 435 35.53 -8.64 -4.67
C ILE A 435 35.60 -8.38 -3.17
N ILE A 436 35.70 -9.44 -2.36
CA ILE A 436 35.80 -9.32 -0.90
C ILE A 436 37.08 -8.56 -0.51
N ASP A 437 38.21 -8.88 -1.13
CA ASP A 437 39.50 -8.26 -0.83
C ASP A 437 39.64 -6.84 -1.39
N SER A 438 39.05 -6.58 -2.56
CA SER A 438 39.13 -5.28 -3.25
C SER A 438 38.16 -4.23 -2.70
N THR A 439 37.26 -4.59 -1.77
CA THR A 439 36.29 -3.70 -1.15
C THR A 439 36.67 -3.39 0.31
N VAL A 440 37.43 -2.32 0.52
CA VAL A 440 37.83 -1.83 1.87
C VAL A 440 36.64 -1.24 2.67
N THR A 441 35.43 -1.25 2.12
CA THR A 441 34.22 -0.64 2.72
C THR A 441 33.27 -1.68 3.31
N ASP A 442 32.64 -1.35 4.45
CA ASP A 442 31.76 -2.23 5.26
C ASP A 442 30.52 -2.81 4.56
N THR A 443 30.26 -2.48 3.29
CA THR A 443 29.02 -2.85 2.59
C THR A 443 29.25 -3.00 1.08
N VAL A 444 28.92 -4.18 0.55
CA VAL A 444 28.94 -4.48 -0.89
C VAL A 444 27.50 -4.77 -1.33
N ALA A 445 27.05 -4.10 -2.38
CA ALA A 445 25.74 -4.32 -2.98
C ALA A 445 25.91 -4.78 -4.43
N PHE A 446 25.32 -5.92 -4.77
CA PHE A 446 25.35 -6.48 -6.11
C PHE A 446 24.01 -6.23 -6.82
N SER A 447 24.09 -5.96 -8.13
CA SER A 447 22.94 -5.96 -9.04
C SER A 447 23.38 -6.66 -10.31
N HIS A 448 22.72 -7.78 -10.65
CA HIS A 448 22.92 -8.45 -11.92
C HIS A 448 21.85 -7.96 -12.91
N PHE A 449 22.27 -7.55 -14.11
CA PHE A 449 21.36 -7.21 -15.20
C PHE A 449 21.16 -8.43 -16.09
N GLY A 450 20.30 -9.32 -15.64
CA GLY A 450 19.85 -10.51 -16.38
C GLY A 450 18.41 -10.82 -15.99
N VAL A 451 17.47 -10.21 -16.73
CA VAL A 451 16.02 -10.46 -16.83
C VAL A 451 15.17 -10.43 -15.53
N ASP A 452 15.72 -10.63 -14.34
CA ASP A 452 15.01 -10.56 -13.05
C ASP A 452 15.85 -9.88 -11.96
N LEU A 453 15.28 -8.85 -11.33
CA LEU A 453 15.90 -8.10 -10.23
C LEU A 453 15.90 -8.93 -8.94
N ILE A 454 16.96 -9.70 -8.70
CA ILE A 454 17.23 -10.32 -7.39
C ILE A 454 18.30 -9.49 -6.67
N TRP A 455 17.96 -8.99 -5.47
CA TRP A 455 18.87 -8.23 -4.61
C TRP A 455 19.48 -9.17 -3.55
N TYR A 456 20.80 -9.33 -3.55
CA TYR A 456 21.52 -9.97 -2.44
C TYR A 456 22.32 -8.91 -1.66
N TRP A 457 22.14 -8.89 -0.34
CA TRP A 457 22.89 -8.02 0.57
C TRP A 457 24.00 -8.85 1.22
N PHE A 458 25.26 -8.51 0.97
CA PHE A 458 26.40 -9.15 1.64
C PHE A 458 26.88 -8.24 2.77
N LEU A 459 26.77 -8.74 4.00
CA LEU A 459 27.41 -8.16 5.18
C LEU A 459 28.68 -8.97 5.46
N ARG A 460 29.84 -8.30 5.48
CA ARG A 460 31.17 -8.88 5.74
C ARG A 460 31.22 -9.77 7.00
N ASN A 461 30.30 -9.56 7.95
CA ASN A 461 30.24 -10.29 9.22
C ASN A 461 29.60 -11.69 9.14
N CYS A 462 29.17 -12.18 7.98
CA CYS A 462 28.47 -13.47 7.89
C CYS A 462 29.29 -14.67 7.39
N PHE A 463 30.56 -14.49 7.01
CA PHE A 463 31.37 -15.58 6.42
C PHE A 463 32.76 -15.81 7.07
N LEU A 464 33.09 -15.10 8.15
CA LEU A 464 34.35 -15.34 8.89
C LEU A 464 34.21 -16.29 10.09
N GLU A 465 33.08 -16.98 10.25
CA GLU A 465 33.00 -18.18 11.09
C GLU A 465 32.19 -19.25 10.35
N GLY A 466 32.91 -20.23 9.80
CA GLY A 466 32.38 -21.38 9.06
C GLY A 466 33.45 -22.05 8.24
#